data_AF-A0A1F9YQB7-F1
#
_entry.id   AF-A0A1F9YQB7-F1
#
_cell.length_a   1.000
_cell.length_b   1.000
_cell.length_c   1.000
_cell.angle_alpha   90.00
_cell.angle_beta   90.00
_cell.angle_gamma   90.00
#
_symmetry.space_group_name_H-M   'P 1'
#
loop_
_entity.id
_entity.type
_entity.pdbx_description
1 polymer ?
#
loop_
_entity_poly.entity_id
_entity_poly.type
_entity_poly.pdbx_seq_one_letter_code
_entity_poly.pdbx_strand_id
1 'polypeptide(L)'
;MSMALSDMMRLASQAEKEGVTLAEKISRCLSPEEIVRMQDDLETELASNYRNIEEFMGGIEVPSIDDMMSLGDEELLDLLGENVPASSDETAAE
;
A
#
# COMPACT_ATOMS: atom_id res chain seq x y z
N MET A 1 10.75 9.99 3.26
CA MET A 1 10.25 8.92 4.15
C MET A 1 9.99 9.55 5.49
N SER A 2 8.77 9.45 6.00
CA SER A 2 8.40 10.01 7.29
C SER A 2 9.10 9.27 8.43
N MET A 3 9.31 9.95 9.56
CA MET A 3 10.04 9.38 10.70
C MET A 3 9.28 8.24 11.37
N ALA A 4 7.95 8.35 11.54
CA ALA A 4 7.15 7.35 12.27
C ALA A 4 7.11 6.00 11.56
N LEU A 5 6.83 5.98 10.25
CA LEU A 5 6.86 4.75 9.45
C LEU A 5 8.26 4.12 9.43
N SER A 6 9.31 4.95 9.27
CA SER A 6 10.70 4.48 9.25
C SER A 6 11.10 3.83 10.58
N ASP A 7 10.66 4.41 11.70
CA ASP A 7 10.89 3.86 13.03
C ASP A 7 10.12 2.56 13.26
N MET A 8 8.89 2.45 12.78
CA MET A 8 8.11 1.21 12.86
C MET A 8 8.76 0.10 12.03
N MET A 9 9.25 0.39 10.82
CA MET A 9 9.98 -0.57 9.99
C MET A 9 11.31 -1.00 10.65
N ARG A 10 12.00 -0.08 11.32
CA ARG A 10 13.21 -0.38 12.09
C ARG A 10 12.90 -1.34 13.25
N LEU A 11 11.83 -1.09 14.00
CA LEU A 11 11.38 -1.98 15.09
C LEU A 11 10.99 -3.36 14.55
N ALA A 12 10.31 -3.45 13.41
CA ALA A 12 9.97 -4.71 12.76
C ALA A 12 11.23 -5.51 12.35
N SER A 13 12.21 -4.85 11.72
CA SER A 13 13.48 -5.49 11.36
C SER A 13 14.26 -5.98 12.58
N GLN A 14 14.22 -5.24 13.69
CA GLN A 14 14.85 -5.66 14.94
C GLN A 14 14.12 -6.85 15.57
N ALA A 15 12.79 -6.83 15.58
CA ALA A 15 11.98 -7.93 16.10
C ALA A 15 12.26 -9.24 15.34
N GLU A 16 12.34 -9.17 14.01
CA GLU A 16 12.66 -10.31 13.15
C GLU A 16 14.06 -10.88 13.45
N LYS A 17 15.08 -10.01 13.56
CA LYS A 17 16.45 -10.41 13.91
C LYS A 17 16.54 -11.07 15.28
N GLU A 18 15.69 -10.65 16.21
CA GLU A 18 15.64 -11.17 17.58
C GLU A 18 14.72 -12.40 17.73
N GLY A 19 14.00 -12.80 16.67
CA GLY A 19 13.04 -13.91 16.70
C GLY A 19 11.83 -13.66 17.60
N VAL A 20 11.47 -12.39 17.84
CA VAL A 20 10.34 -11.98 18.66
C VAL A 20 9.27 -11.29 17.82
N THR A 21 8.07 -11.16 18.36
CA THR A 21 7.00 -10.43 17.67
C THR A 21 7.25 -8.92 17.71
N LEU A 22 6.74 -8.20 16.71
CA LEU A 22 6.78 -6.74 16.72
C LEU A 22 6.05 -6.15 17.95
N ALA A 23 4.91 -6.74 18.35
CA ALA A 23 4.18 -6.32 19.53
C ALA A 23 5.03 -6.41 20.81
N GLU A 24 5.78 -7.50 20.95
CA GLU A 24 6.71 -7.68 22.05
C GLU A 24 7.87 -6.67 21.99
N LYS A 25 8.43 -6.44 20.81
CA LYS A 25 9.48 -5.43 20.62
C LYS A 25 9.01 -4.03 20.99
N ILE A 26 7.82 -3.63 20.56
CA ILE A 26 7.18 -2.35 20.89
C ILE A 26 7.00 -2.24 22.41
N SER A 27 6.43 -3.27 23.06
CA SER A 27 6.19 -3.25 24.51
C SER A 27 7.45 -3.14 25.35
N ARG A 28 8.60 -3.58 24.83
CA ARG A 28 9.90 -3.51 25.51
C ARG A 28 10.65 -2.19 25.27
N CYS A 29 10.39 -1.53 24.14
CA CYS A 29 11.21 -0.41 23.68
C CYS A 29 10.49 0.94 23.73
N LEU A 30 9.17 0.96 23.79
CA LEU A 30 8.37 2.18 23.79
C LEU A 30 7.53 2.29 25.05
N SER A 31 7.46 3.49 25.60
CA SER A 31 6.47 3.86 26.62
C SER A 31 5.07 3.94 26.03
N PRO A 32 4.01 3.82 26.85
CA PRO A 32 2.63 4.00 26.39
C PRO A 32 2.42 5.33 25.66
N GLU A 33 3.03 6.42 26.13
CA GLU A 33 2.93 7.74 25.51
C GLU A 33 3.61 7.79 24.14
N GLU A 34 4.73 7.10 23.96
CA GLU A 34 5.41 6.99 22.66
C GLU A 34 4.62 6.14 21.67
N ILE A 35 3.95 5.08 22.14
CA ILE A 35 3.06 4.26 21.31
C ILE A 35 1.91 5.10 20.77
N VAL A 36 1.24 5.87 21.62
CA VAL A 36 0.12 6.74 21.22
C VAL A 36 0.58 7.77 20.19
N ARG A 37 1.72 8.46 20.43
CA ARG A 37 2.25 9.42 19.46
C ARG A 37 2.56 8.78 18.11
N MET A 38 3.19 7.61 18.13
CA MET A 38 3.51 6.88 16.90
C MET A 38 2.25 6.45 16.14
N GLN A 39 1.17 6.11 16.85
CA GLN A 39 -0.12 5.81 16.24
C GLN A 39 -0.74 7.05 15.59
N ASP A 40 -0.75 8.20 16.28
CA ASP A 40 -1.28 9.47 15.77
C ASP A 40 -0.52 9.94 14.52
N ASP A 41 0.81 9.81 14.54
CA ASP A 41 1.67 10.16 13.40
C ASP A 41 1.37 9.27 12.19
N LEU A 42 1.25 7.95 12.40
CA LEU A 42 0.90 6.99 11.33
C LEU A 42 -0.50 7.24 10.77
N GLU A 43 -1.48 7.54 11.63
CA GLU A 43 -2.85 7.86 11.19
C GLU A 43 -2.87 9.11 10.31
N THR A 44 -2.16 10.16 10.73
CA THR A 44 -2.06 11.42 9.98
C THR A 44 -1.44 11.20 8.61
N GLU A 45 -0.37 10.41 8.54
CA GLU A 45 0.32 10.09 7.28
C GLU A 45 -0.54 9.25 6.34
N LEU A 46 -1.20 8.21 6.87
CA LEU A 46 -2.11 7.39 6.09
C LEU A 46 -3.27 8.24 5.56
N ALA A 47 -3.89 9.07 6.39
CA ALA A 47 -4.97 9.96 5.99
C ALA A 47 -4.52 10.93 4.88
N SER A 48 -3.31 11.48 4.98
CA SER A 48 -2.74 12.33 3.92
C SER A 48 -2.53 11.56 2.62
N ASN A 49 -2.02 10.33 2.68
CA ASN A 49 -1.83 9.51 1.49
C ASN A 49 -3.17 9.12 0.85
N TYR A 50 -4.18 8.77 1.64
CA TYR A 50 -5.52 8.48 1.14
C TYR A 50 -6.14 9.69 0.45
N ARG A 51 -5.99 10.91 1.03
CA ARG A 51 -6.43 12.14 0.39
C ARG A 51 -5.73 12.38 -0.94
N ASN A 52 -4.43 12.14 -1.02
CA ASN A 52 -3.67 12.29 -2.28
C ASN A 52 -4.15 11.29 -3.35
N ILE A 53 -4.48 10.05 -2.96
CA ILE A 53 -5.05 9.05 -3.87
C ILE A 53 -6.44 9.50 -4.32
N GLU A 54 -7.29 9.99 -3.41
CA GLU A 54 -8.62 10.51 -3.75
C GLU A 54 -8.53 11.70 -4.71
N GLU A 55 -7.60 12.64 -4.48
CA GLU A 55 -7.34 13.75 -5.39
C GLU A 55 -6.83 13.28 -6.77
N PHE A 56 -5.93 12.29 -6.79
CA PHE A 56 -5.44 11.71 -8.03
C PHE A 56 -6.54 10.97 -8.81
N MET A 57 -7.36 10.19 -8.11
CA MET A 57 -8.45 9.41 -8.68
C MET A 57 -9.68 10.26 -8.99
N GLY A 58 -9.83 11.45 -8.39
CA GLY A 58 -11.02 12.29 -8.50
C GLY A 58 -11.28 12.84 -9.91
N GLY A 59 -10.29 12.81 -10.80
CA GLY A 59 -10.43 13.16 -12.20
C GLY A 59 -10.64 11.96 -13.14
N ILE A 60 -10.69 10.74 -12.62
CA ILE A 60 -10.86 9.52 -13.41
C ILE A 60 -12.35 9.17 -13.43
N GLU A 61 -12.97 9.36 -14.60
CA GLU A 61 -14.31 8.81 -14.86
C GLU A 61 -14.20 7.29 -14.94
N VAL A 62 -14.67 6.60 -13.91
CA VAL A 62 -14.82 5.15 -13.92
C VAL A 62 -16.13 4.83 -14.65
N PRO A 63 -16.09 4.10 -15.78
CA PRO A 63 -17.31 3.72 -16.49
C PRO A 63 -18.22 2.91 -15.58
N SER A 64 -19.52 3.17 -15.61
CA SER A 64 -20.47 2.33 -14.89
C SER A 64 -20.56 0.94 -15.53
N ILE A 65 -21.09 -0.03 -14.79
CA ILE A 65 -21.32 -1.38 -15.33
C ILE A 65 -22.25 -1.33 -16.55
N ASP A 66 -23.23 -0.43 -16.55
CA ASP A 66 -24.13 -0.23 -17.68
C ASP A 66 -23.39 0.34 -18.89
N ASP A 67 -22.45 1.28 -18.69
CA ASP A 67 -21.61 1.83 -19.76
C ASP A 67 -20.69 0.75 -20.37
N MET A 68 -20.17 -0.15 -19.54
CA MET A 68 -19.35 -1.28 -20.00
C MET A 68 -20.16 -2.32 -20.77
N MET A 69 -21.42 -2.58 -20.37
CA MET A 69 -22.29 -3.52 -21.09
C MET A 69 -22.73 -3.01 -22.47
N SER A 70 -22.64 -1.70 -22.71
CA SER A 70 -22.87 -1.09 -24.02
C SER A 70 -21.66 -1.07 -24.95
N LEU A 71 -20.46 -1.40 -24.46
CA LEU A 71 -19.26 -1.56 -25.29
C LEU A 71 -19.33 -2.88 -26.07
N GLY A 72 -18.87 -2.86 -27.32
CA GLY A 72 -18.73 -4.09 -28.10
C GLY A 72 -17.60 -4.98 -27.57
N ASP A 73 -17.60 -6.27 -27.92
CA ASP A 73 -16.58 -7.24 -27.48
C ASP A 73 -15.14 -6.79 -27.84
N GLU A 74 -14.94 -6.11 -28.97
CA GLU A 74 -13.63 -5.55 -29.36
C GLU A 74 -13.20 -4.37 -28.47
N GLU A 75 -14.10 -3.47 -28.10
CA GLU A 75 -13.80 -2.32 -27.23
C GLU A 75 -13.54 -2.76 -25.79
N LEU A 76 -14.21 -3.83 -25.33
CA LEU A 76 -13.94 -4.45 -24.03
C LEU A 76 -12.56 -5.13 -24.00
N LEU A 77 -12.15 -5.76 -25.11
CA LEU A 77 -10.82 -6.38 -25.23
C LEU A 77 -9.70 -5.34 -25.26
N ASP A 78 -9.90 -4.19 -25.92
CA ASP A 78 -8.95 -3.07 -25.89
C ASP A 78 -8.82 -2.47 -24.48
N LEU A 79 -9.92 -2.36 -23.73
CA LEU A 79 -9.91 -1.90 -22.33
C LEU A 79 -9.13 -2.85 -21.40
N LEU A 80 -9.20 -4.16 -21.68
CA LEU A 80 -8.45 -5.20 -20.96
C LEU A 80 -6.98 -5.31 -21.41
N GLY A 81 -6.66 -4.84 -22.62
CA GLY A 81 -5.38 -4.98 -23.29
C GLY A 81 -4.31 -3.97 -22.88
N GLU A 82 -4.66 -2.84 -22.28
CA GLU A 82 -3.71 -1.74 -22.06
C GLU A 82 -2.83 -1.83 -20.78
N ASN A 83 -2.91 -2.88 -19.95
CA ASN A 83 -2.01 -2.99 -18.77
C ASN A 83 -1.73 -4.42 -18.25
N VAL A 84 -1.13 -5.28 -19.06
CA VAL A 84 -0.28 -6.35 -18.51
C VAL A 84 1.00 -6.50 -19.35
N PRO A 85 2.08 -5.73 -19.08
CA PRO A 85 3.41 -6.26 -19.38
C PRO A 85 3.59 -7.49 -18.49
N ALA A 86 3.34 -8.67 -19.06
CA ALA A 86 3.74 -9.94 -18.47
C ALA A 86 5.27 -10.01 -18.45
N SER A 87 5.90 -9.25 -17.55
CA SER A 87 7.26 -9.51 -17.09
C SER A 87 7.19 -10.70 -16.12
N SER A 88 6.76 -11.86 -16.64
CA SER A 88 7.13 -13.13 -16.04
C SER A 88 8.59 -13.35 -16.39
N ASP A 89 9.46 -12.83 -15.53
CA ASP A 89 10.88 -13.20 -15.49
C ASP A 89 10.95 -14.64 -14.97
N GLU A 90 10.62 -15.62 -15.83
CA GLU A 90 11.13 -16.97 -15.67
C GLU A 90 12.60 -16.90 -16.05
N THR A 91 13.45 -16.73 -15.03
CA THR A 91 14.87 -17.02 -15.13
C THR A 91 15.02 -18.47 -15.56
N ALA A 92 15.20 -18.68 -16.87
CA ALA A 92 15.69 -19.92 -17.43
C ALA A 92 17.11 -20.15 -16.89
N ALA A 93 17.19 -20.96 -15.85
CA ALA A 93 18.44 -21.58 -15.43
C ALA A 93 18.72 -22.76 -16.36
N GLU A 94 19.67 -22.58 -17.29
CA GLU A 94 20.55 -23.63 -17.79
C GLU A 94 22.01 -23.14 -17.73
#